data_AF-A0A9E5WTW1-F1
#
_entry.id   AF-A0A9E5WTW1-F1
#
_cell.length_a   1.000
_cell.length_b   1.000
_cell.length_c   1.000
_cell.angle_alpha   90.00
_cell.angle_beta   90.00
_cell.angle_gamma   90.00
#
_symmetry.space_group_name_H-M   'P 1'
#
loop_
_entity.id
_entity.type
_entity.pdbx_description
1 polymer ?
#
loop_
_entity_poly.entity_id
_entity_poly.type
_entity_poly.pdbx_seq_one_letter_code
_entity_poly.pdbx_strand_id
1 'polypeptide(L)'
;MKTTWLRWSVMTFGVAVLGGPALAQNGYIGDDTCKICHQDLYDSYMQSGHPWMLVPTNRQQPAADLYPHGVPLPELPQGVTWDQVDYIFGNFSSGHGYVVGTNAEGTQGIVLNRGFPYNFCVRCHTTGYDPTGGPTNGITGSWVQNGIRCEGCHGPGEQHATSFGGNPPDLNEARAVCANCHYAGTDVERIDFTPPEPDQEGFGSFGHHPQAEQLLRSPHKNGDCSWCHDPHKSTFFPEEGGVIKHCTDCHDAKQHPLPPAMAHVDCVECHMTEGGGHRHIHLFQIMTQPIAAADNVYVDETDQKTYWNVDANGNAFLTLDLVCLTCHNGQEAFAMTLEEAAAEAQGIHVPTVLTVDIKVNGQDDFLLVQQDQQVSVDASVAPGASQNVPATWWILASTNFGWFYWDPIFDGWLPGLYPSLVDFGVFEVQDYNLYNDTLPPGTYSFWLAVFANDGAMDVDVVPVYVLP
;
A
#
# COMPACT_ATOMS: atom_id res chain seq x y z
N MET A 1 -51.56 -7.41 -68.49
CA MET A 1 -50.54 -7.48 -67.43
C MET A 1 -50.56 -6.16 -66.67
N LYS A 2 -51.18 -6.14 -65.48
CA LYS A 2 -51.23 -4.99 -64.56
C LYS A 2 -50.46 -5.41 -63.32
N THR A 3 -49.29 -4.82 -63.08
CA THR A 3 -48.48 -5.08 -61.89
C THR A 3 -48.90 -4.11 -60.77
N THR A 4 -49.40 -4.69 -59.69
CA THR A 4 -49.76 -4.03 -58.44
C THR A 4 -48.51 -3.71 -57.62
N TRP A 5 -48.36 -2.46 -57.19
CA TRP A 5 -47.33 -2.01 -56.26
C TRP A 5 -47.85 -2.17 -54.81
N LEU A 6 -47.13 -2.98 -54.02
CA LEU A 6 -47.38 -3.15 -52.58
C LEU A 6 -46.88 -1.91 -51.83
N ARG A 7 -47.75 -1.25 -51.08
CA ARG A 7 -47.39 -0.18 -50.14
C ARG A 7 -46.81 -0.81 -48.86
N TRP A 8 -45.57 -0.47 -48.53
CA TRP A 8 -44.99 -0.74 -47.21
C TRP A 8 -45.34 0.43 -46.30
N SER A 9 -46.19 0.17 -45.30
CA SER A 9 -46.41 1.09 -44.18
C SER A 9 -45.22 0.96 -43.23
N VAL A 10 -44.42 2.02 -43.12
CA VAL A 10 -43.42 2.14 -42.05
C VAL A 10 -44.18 2.40 -40.75
N MET A 11 -44.25 1.40 -39.88
CA MET A 11 -44.64 1.61 -38.48
C MET A 11 -43.50 2.33 -37.78
N THR A 12 -43.65 3.63 -37.55
CA THR A 12 -42.81 4.39 -36.63
C THR A 12 -43.11 3.88 -35.21
N PHE A 13 -42.24 3.02 -34.68
CA PHE A 13 -42.21 2.77 -33.24
C PHE A 13 -41.66 4.03 -32.57
N GLY A 14 -42.56 4.88 -32.08
CA GLY A 14 -42.21 5.93 -31.14
C GLY A 14 -41.78 5.26 -29.84
N VAL A 15 -40.48 5.17 -29.60
CA VAL A 15 -39.94 4.90 -28.27
C VAL A 15 -40.28 6.13 -27.43
N ALA A 16 -41.25 5.98 -26.52
CA ALA A 16 -41.46 6.94 -25.45
C ALA A 16 -40.24 6.86 -24.52
N VAL A 17 -39.30 7.79 -24.67
CA VAL A 17 -38.26 8.06 -23.68
C VAL A 17 -38.96 8.67 -22.47
N LEU A 18 -39.37 7.82 -21.53
CA LEU A 18 -39.85 8.22 -20.23
C LEU A 18 -38.63 8.39 -19.31
N GLY A 19 -38.38 9.64 -18.91
CA GLY A 19 -37.29 10.03 -18.00
C GLY A 19 -36.21 10.82 -18.74
N GLY A 20 -36.35 12.15 -18.80
CA GLY A 20 -35.21 13.01 -19.14
C GLY A 20 -34.13 12.87 -18.06
N PRO A 21 -32.84 13.03 -18.41
CA PRO A 21 -31.79 13.10 -17.39
C PRO A 21 -32.16 14.22 -16.41
N ALA A 22 -31.92 13.99 -15.12
CA ALA A 22 -31.94 15.05 -14.13
C ALA A 22 -31.20 16.26 -14.72
N LEU A 23 -31.85 17.44 -14.73
CA LEU A 23 -31.26 18.65 -15.31
C LEU A 23 -29.87 18.82 -14.71
N ALA A 24 -28.85 18.84 -15.58
CA ALA A 24 -27.46 18.94 -15.15
C ALA A 24 -27.31 20.17 -14.25
N GLN A 25 -26.92 19.96 -13.00
CA GLN A 25 -26.63 21.06 -12.07
C GLN A 25 -25.16 21.41 -12.25
N ASN A 26 -24.85 22.59 -12.78
CA ASN A 26 -23.47 23.05 -13.02
C ASN A 26 -22.62 22.07 -13.85
N GLY A 27 -23.23 21.35 -14.80
CA GLY A 27 -22.56 20.41 -15.69
C GLY A 27 -22.35 19.00 -15.11
N TYR A 28 -22.81 18.73 -13.89
CA TYR A 28 -22.82 17.38 -13.31
C TYR A 28 -24.02 16.59 -13.85
N ILE A 29 -23.79 15.35 -14.27
CA ILE A 29 -24.77 14.47 -14.92
C ILE A 29 -25.09 13.21 -14.13
N GLY A 30 -24.38 12.97 -13.02
CA GLY A 30 -24.58 11.83 -12.13
C GLY A 30 -23.99 10.52 -12.65
N ASP A 31 -23.59 9.65 -11.71
CA ASP A 31 -23.04 8.32 -11.97
C ASP A 31 -23.99 7.38 -12.75
N ASP A 32 -25.31 7.53 -12.64
CA ASP A 32 -26.28 6.81 -13.48
C ASP A 32 -26.06 7.06 -14.98
N THR A 33 -25.65 8.29 -15.36
CA THR A 33 -25.32 8.61 -16.74
C THR A 33 -23.98 7.98 -17.14
N CYS A 34 -22.98 8.01 -16.25
CA CYS A 34 -21.68 7.39 -16.48
C CYS A 34 -21.80 5.87 -16.69
N LYS A 35 -22.64 5.21 -15.88
CA LYS A 35 -22.91 3.76 -15.90
C LYS A 35 -23.36 3.25 -17.27
N ILE A 36 -24.10 4.06 -18.03
CA ILE A 36 -24.60 3.69 -19.37
C ILE A 36 -23.45 3.29 -20.31
N CYS A 37 -22.29 3.94 -20.19
CA CYS A 37 -21.11 3.67 -21.02
C CYS A 37 -20.01 2.92 -20.26
N HIS A 38 -19.92 3.09 -18.94
CA HIS A 38 -18.86 2.56 -18.07
C HIS A 38 -19.39 1.59 -17.01
N GLN A 39 -20.25 0.66 -17.43
CA GLN A 39 -20.92 -0.29 -16.53
C GLN A 39 -19.94 -1.09 -15.66
N ASP A 40 -18.87 -1.64 -16.24
CA ASP A 40 -17.91 -2.47 -15.50
C ASP A 40 -17.16 -1.66 -14.42
N LEU A 41 -16.77 -0.42 -14.75
CA LEU A 41 -16.13 0.48 -13.78
C LEU A 41 -17.10 0.89 -12.68
N TYR A 42 -18.36 1.16 -13.03
CA TYR A 42 -19.40 1.48 -12.06
C TYR A 42 -19.61 0.31 -11.09
N ASP A 43 -19.77 -0.92 -11.59
CA ASP A 43 -20.02 -2.08 -10.75
C ASP A 43 -18.85 -2.38 -9.81
N SER A 44 -17.61 -2.25 -10.30
CA SER A 44 -16.40 -2.34 -9.48
C SER A 44 -16.35 -1.24 -8.43
N TYR A 45 -16.57 0.01 -8.82
CA TYR A 45 -16.49 1.16 -7.92
C TYR A 45 -17.53 1.13 -6.80
N MET A 46 -18.72 0.58 -7.07
CA MET A 46 -19.77 0.39 -6.08
C MET A 46 -19.41 -0.66 -5.01
N GLN A 47 -18.38 -1.49 -5.23
CA GLN A 47 -17.79 -2.37 -4.22
C GLN A 47 -16.78 -1.67 -3.31
N SER A 48 -16.45 -0.40 -3.56
CA SER A 48 -15.55 0.43 -2.74
C SER A 48 -16.33 1.28 -1.73
N GLY A 49 -15.63 1.92 -0.79
CA GLY A 49 -16.29 2.73 0.26
C GLY A 49 -16.74 4.13 -0.17
N HIS A 50 -16.12 4.72 -1.20
CA HIS A 50 -16.37 6.11 -1.62
C HIS A 50 -17.84 6.43 -1.96
N PRO A 51 -18.57 5.57 -2.71
CA PRO A 51 -20.00 5.77 -2.98
C PRO A 51 -20.87 5.82 -1.72
N TRP A 52 -20.41 5.19 -0.65
CA TRP A 52 -21.15 4.95 0.59
C TRP A 52 -20.74 5.89 1.73
N MET A 53 -19.91 6.90 1.45
CA MET A 53 -19.44 7.88 2.44
C MET A 53 -20.57 8.72 3.05
N LEU A 54 -21.68 8.89 2.33
CA LEU A 54 -22.93 9.44 2.82
C LEU A 54 -24.11 8.69 2.21
N VAL A 55 -24.98 8.13 3.04
CA VAL A 55 -26.18 7.41 2.60
C VAL A 55 -27.42 8.11 3.14
N PRO A 56 -28.35 8.56 2.28
CA PRO A 56 -29.62 9.09 2.72
C PRO A 56 -30.54 7.97 3.23
N THR A 57 -31.17 8.18 4.38
CA THR A 57 -32.14 7.22 4.96
C THR A 57 -33.59 7.58 4.63
N ASN A 58 -33.83 8.85 4.26
CA ASN A 58 -35.16 9.44 4.16
C ASN A 58 -36.01 9.20 5.42
N ARG A 59 -35.38 9.19 6.60
CA ARG A 59 -36.02 8.93 7.90
C ARG A 59 -36.70 7.56 7.98
N GLN A 60 -36.13 6.58 7.27
CA GLN A 60 -36.56 5.19 7.26
C GLN A 60 -35.35 4.28 7.45
N GLN A 61 -35.58 3.11 8.06
CA GLN A 61 -34.54 2.09 8.17
C GLN A 61 -34.18 1.58 6.76
N PRO A 62 -32.90 1.68 6.33
CA PRO A 62 -32.48 1.11 5.06
C PRO A 62 -32.57 -0.41 5.05
N ALA A 63 -32.44 -1.01 3.86
CA ALA A 63 -32.33 -2.46 3.74
C ALA A 63 -31.08 -2.97 4.48
N ALA A 64 -31.17 -4.17 5.05
CA ALA A 64 -30.06 -4.75 5.81
C ALA A 64 -28.84 -5.10 4.93
N ASP A 65 -29.07 -5.30 3.63
CA ASP A 65 -28.09 -5.59 2.59
C ASP A 65 -27.70 -4.35 1.77
N LEU A 66 -27.88 -3.15 2.34
CA LEU A 66 -27.56 -1.88 1.69
C LEU A 66 -26.10 -1.80 1.20
N TYR A 67 -25.16 -2.25 2.04
CA TYR A 67 -23.74 -2.19 1.74
C TYR A 67 -23.27 -3.51 1.10
N PRO A 68 -22.28 -3.46 0.19
CA PRO A 68 -21.63 -4.67 -0.29
C PRO A 68 -20.89 -5.38 0.86
N HIS A 69 -20.40 -6.59 0.58
CA HIS A 69 -19.57 -7.38 1.51
C HIS A 69 -20.24 -7.72 2.85
N GLY A 70 -21.57 -7.57 2.93
CA GLY A 70 -22.34 -7.89 4.14
C GLY A 70 -22.09 -6.93 5.30
N VAL A 71 -21.60 -5.72 5.04
CA VAL A 71 -21.41 -4.70 6.08
C VAL A 71 -22.75 -4.35 6.73
N PRO A 72 -22.91 -4.49 8.05
CA PRO A 72 -24.18 -4.23 8.72
C PRO A 72 -24.49 -2.73 8.78
N LEU A 73 -25.76 -2.39 8.98
CA LEU A 73 -26.16 -1.02 9.33
C LEU A 73 -25.52 -0.57 10.65
N PRO A 74 -25.28 0.74 10.84
CA PRO A 74 -24.74 1.25 12.09
C PRO A 74 -25.69 0.98 13.25
N GLU A 75 -25.12 0.78 14.44
CA GLU A 75 -25.89 0.81 15.68
C GLU A 75 -26.40 2.23 15.95
N LEU A 76 -27.70 2.36 16.23
CA LEU A 76 -28.26 3.65 16.58
C LEU A 76 -27.92 4.02 18.03
N PRO A 77 -27.60 5.30 18.32
CA PRO A 77 -27.40 5.75 19.69
C PRO A 77 -28.65 5.52 20.56
N GLN A 78 -28.45 5.42 21.87
CA GLN A 78 -29.55 5.17 22.80
C GLN A 78 -30.65 6.25 22.66
N GLY A 79 -31.89 5.80 22.41
CA GLY A 79 -33.05 6.68 22.28
C GLY A 79 -33.20 7.34 20.90
N VAL A 80 -32.30 7.06 19.96
CA VAL A 80 -32.43 7.47 18.55
C VAL A 80 -33.18 6.42 17.76
N THR A 81 -34.15 6.86 16.96
CA THR A 81 -34.90 6.03 16.03
C THR A 81 -34.68 6.47 14.59
N TRP A 82 -34.90 5.57 13.61
CA TRP A 82 -34.61 5.84 12.19
C TRP A 82 -35.38 7.03 11.61
N ASP A 83 -36.50 7.43 12.19
CA ASP A 83 -37.26 8.62 11.79
C ASP A 83 -36.58 9.95 12.15
N GLN A 84 -35.53 9.90 12.96
CA GLN A 84 -34.68 11.04 13.33
C GLN A 84 -33.37 11.08 12.53
N VAL A 85 -33.04 10.00 11.83
CA VAL A 85 -31.82 9.88 11.04
C VAL A 85 -32.09 10.38 9.63
N ASP A 86 -31.36 11.38 9.18
CA ASP A 86 -31.38 11.88 7.80
C ASP A 86 -30.32 11.19 6.94
N TYR A 87 -29.14 10.90 7.51
CA TYR A 87 -28.03 10.24 6.81
C TYR A 87 -27.24 9.27 7.68
N ILE A 88 -26.61 8.28 7.05
CA ILE A 88 -25.52 7.46 7.60
C ILE A 88 -24.21 7.91 6.96
N PHE A 89 -23.11 7.99 7.71
CA PHE A 89 -21.78 8.26 7.15
C PHE A 89 -20.67 7.44 7.83
N GLY A 90 -19.63 7.10 7.06
CA GLY A 90 -18.45 6.39 7.57
C GLY A 90 -18.67 4.94 7.97
N ASN A 91 -19.78 4.30 7.56
CA ASN A 91 -20.16 2.96 8.02
C ASN A 91 -19.46 1.79 7.31
N PHE A 92 -18.93 2.05 6.11
CA PHE A 92 -18.46 1.02 5.20
C PHE A 92 -17.34 0.12 5.77
N SER A 93 -16.49 0.65 6.65
CA SER A 93 -15.30 -0.08 7.13
C SER A 93 -15.59 -1.16 8.17
N SER A 94 -16.78 -1.21 8.78
CA SER A 94 -17.04 -2.17 9.87
C SER A 94 -18.46 -2.15 10.45
N GLY A 95 -19.37 -1.30 9.97
CA GLY A 95 -20.65 -1.08 10.64
C GLY A 95 -20.55 -0.12 11.84
N HIS A 96 -19.38 0.48 12.09
CA HIS A 96 -19.16 1.47 13.15
C HIS A 96 -19.36 2.91 12.65
N GLY A 97 -20.26 3.11 11.67
CA GLY A 97 -20.57 4.42 11.14
C GLY A 97 -21.38 5.28 12.09
N TYR A 98 -21.47 6.56 11.75
CA TYR A 98 -22.24 7.53 12.50
C TYR A 98 -23.55 7.85 11.77
N VAL A 99 -24.52 8.33 12.54
CA VAL A 99 -25.81 8.81 12.02
C VAL A 99 -25.95 10.31 12.22
N VAL A 100 -26.47 10.97 11.18
CA VAL A 100 -26.73 12.41 11.13
C VAL A 100 -28.22 12.63 11.14
N GLY A 101 -28.65 13.59 11.95
CA GLY A 101 -30.02 14.12 11.94
C GLY A 101 -29.98 15.60 12.28
N THR A 102 -31.14 16.18 12.61
CA THR A 102 -31.21 17.56 13.08
C THR A 102 -31.14 17.64 14.61
N ASN A 103 -30.59 18.73 15.14
CA ASN A 103 -30.70 19.08 16.56
C ASN A 103 -32.16 19.19 17.03
N ALA A 104 -32.38 19.31 18.34
CA ALA A 104 -33.71 19.37 18.93
C ALA A 104 -34.57 20.53 18.38
N GLU A 105 -33.94 21.63 17.99
CA GLU A 105 -34.59 22.79 17.39
C GLU A 105 -34.93 22.61 15.90
N GLY A 106 -34.42 21.56 15.24
CA GLY A 106 -34.61 21.30 13.82
C GLY A 106 -33.87 22.28 12.89
N THR A 107 -32.87 23.01 13.41
CA THR A 107 -32.19 24.11 12.73
C THR A 107 -30.81 23.76 12.20
N GLN A 108 -30.18 22.70 12.74
CA GLN A 108 -28.80 22.33 12.42
C GLN A 108 -28.62 20.82 12.29
N GLY A 109 -27.93 20.39 11.24
CA GLY A 109 -27.50 19.01 11.06
C GLY A 109 -26.35 18.67 12.02
N ILE A 110 -26.51 17.60 12.82
CA ILE A 110 -25.54 17.16 13.82
C ILE A 110 -25.29 15.66 13.72
N VAL A 111 -24.11 15.24 14.18
CA VAL A 111 -23.83 13.81 14.42
C VAL A 111 -24.54 13.41 15.71
N LEU A 112 -25.57 12.57 15.63
CA LEU A 112 -26.50 12.33 16.75
C LEU A 112 -25.83 11.70 17.98
N ASN A 113 -24.74 10.93 17.79
CA ASN A 113 -24.00 10.33 18.89
C ASN A 113 -22.98 11.28 19.56
N ARG A 114 -22.62 12.39 18.89
CA ARG A 114 -21.54 13.29 19.35
C ARG A 114 -21.96 14.76 19.52
N GLY A 115 -23.12 15.15 18.98
CA GLY A 115 -23.70 16.48 19.13
C GLY A 115 -23.00 17.61 18.37
N PHE A 116 -21.94 17.34 17.58
CA PHE A 116 -21.25 18.37 16.82
C PHE A 116 -21.86 18.61 15.42
N PRO A 117 -21.75 19.82 14.85
CA PRO A 117 -22.32 20.15 13.53
C PRO A 117 -21.69 19.36 12.38
N TYR A 118 -22.49 18.89 11.43
CA TYR A 118 -22.02 18.07 10.30
C TYR A 118 -21.43 18.86 9.11
N ASN A 119 -21.51 20.19 9.13
CA ASN A 119 -21.21 21.06 7.97
C ASN A 119 -19.81 20.89 7.36
N PHE A 120 -18.81 20.44 8.12
CA PHE A 120 -17.45 20.30 7.62
C PHE A 120 -17.20 18.96 6.92
N CYS A 121 -18.07 17.96 7.13
CA CYS A 121 -17.94 16.62 6.59
C CYS A 121 -18.39 16.54 5.12
N VAL A 122 -19.40 17.32 4.74
CA VAL A 122 -19.99 17.26 3.39
C VAL A 122 -19.00 17.59 2.27
N ARG A 123 -17.94 18.36 2.55
CA ARG A 123 -16.90 18.67 1.56
C ARG A 123 -16.18 17.41 1.05
N CYS A 124 -16.02 16.39 1.90
CA CYS A 124 -15.31 15.16 1.57
C CYS A 124 -16.26 13.95 1.43
N HIS A 125 -17.55 14.10 1.75
CA HIS A 125 -18.52 13.00 1.79
C HIS A 125 -19.64 13.15 0.74
N THR A 126 -19.57 14.15 -0.12
CA THR A 126 -20.56 14.41 -1.17
C THR A 126 -19.89 14.80 -2.48
N THR A 127 -20.62 14.63 -3.59
CA THR A 127 -20.14 15.01 -4.93
C THR A 127 -20.78 16.31 -5.38
N GLY A 128 -19.96 17.23 -5.89
CA GLY A 128 -20.42 18.53 -6.39
C GLY A 128 -20.93 19.46 -5.28
N TYR A 129 -20.27 19.45 -4.12
CA TYR A 129 -20.62 20.33 -3.00
C TYR A 129 -20.45 21.82 -3.38
N ASP A 130 -21.51 22.59 -3.15
CA ASP A 130 -21.57 24.04 -3.31
C ASP A 130 -21.92 24.69 -1.96
N PRO A 131 -20.97 25.37 -1.30
CA PRO A 131 -21.20 26.01 -0.01
C PRO A 131 -22.15 27.22 -0.09
N THR A 132 -22.42 27.74 -1.30
CA THR A 132 -23.36 28.84 -1.52
C THR A 132 -24.80 28.37 -1.72
N GLY A 133 -25.00 27.06 -1.86
CA GLY A 133 -26.31 26.43 -1.96
C GLY A 133 -27.19 26.61 -0.72
N GLY A 134 -28.50 26.43 -0.90
CA GLY A 134 -29.45 26.43 0.22
C GLY A 134 -29.24 25.24 1.16
N PRO A 135 -29.58 25.35 2.45
CA PRO A 135 -29.31 24.30 3.41
C PRO A 135 -30.12 23.04 3.13
N THR A 136 -29.46 21.89 3.25
CA THR A 136 -30.08 20.56 3.07
C THR A 136 -30.13 19.86 4.44
N ASN A 137 -31.32 19.63 5.00
CA ASN A 137 -31.52 19.03 6.33
C ASN A 137 -30.72 19.72 7.45
N GLY A 138 -30.66 21.06 7.44
CA GLY A 138 -29.91 21.83 8.44
C GLY A 138 -28.38 21.80 8.24
N ILE A 139 -27.90 21.20 7.15
CA ILE A 139 -26.50 21.22 6.73
C ILE A 139 -26.33 22.37 5.72
N THR A 140 -25.32 23.22 5.91
CA THR A 140 -25.03 24.35 5.01
C THR A 140 -24.58 23.85 3.63
N GLY A 141 -25.07 24.50 2.57
CA GLY A 141 -24.72 24.19 1.20
C GLY A 141 -25.59 23.09 0.57
N SER A 142 -25.33 22.84 -0.71
CA SER A 142 -25.99 21.80 -1.51
C SER A 142 -24.95 20.90 -2.17
N TRP A 143 -25.35 19.74 -2.66
CA TRP A 143 -24.50 18.82 -3.42
C TRP A 143 -25.33 18.10 -4.48
N VAL A 144 -24.66 17.50 -5.46
CA VAL A 144 -25.31 16.80 -6.57
C VAL A 144 -25.60 15.35 -6.22
N GLN A 145 -24.66 14.66 -5.56
CA GLN A 145 -24.85 13.25 -5.17
C GLN A 145 -24.32 12.99 -3.75
N ASN A 146 -24.97 12.04 -3.05
CA ASN A 146 -24.50 11.54 -1.76
C ASN A 146 -23.33 10.58 -1.97
N GLY A 147 -22.30 10.68 -1.13
CA GLY A 147 -21.04 9.96 -1.31
C GLY A 147 -20.13 10.61 -2.36
N ILE A 148 -18.90 10.13 -2.43
CA ILE A 148 -17.99 10.44 -3.53
C ILE A 148 -18.36 9.53 -4.69
N ARG A 149 -18.80 10.14 -5.80
CA ARG A 149 -19.23 9.49 -7.04
C ARG A 149 -18.24 9.80 -8.16
N CYS A 150 -18.50 9.29 -9.36
CA CYS A 150 -17.58 9.44 -10.51
C CYS A 150 -17.10 10.88 -10.71
N GLU A 151 -18.04 11.83 -10.67
CA GLU A 151 -17.78 13.25 -10.89
C GLU A 151 -17.14 13.95 -9.67
N GLY A 152 -17.02 13.27 -8.53
CA GLY A 152 -16.27 13.75 -7.36
C GLY A 152 -14.76 13.74 -7.61
N CYS A 153 -14.28 12.86 -8.48
CA CYS A 153 -12.89 12.81 -8.91
C CYS A 153 -12.69 13.36 -10.33
N HIS A 154 -13.60 13.03 -11.24
CA HIS A 154 -13.49 13.40 -12.66
C HIS A 154 -14.03 14.81 -12.98
N GLY A 155 -14.72 15.44 -12.02
CA GLY A 155 -15.42 16.70 -12.24
C GLY A 155 -16.70 16.55 -13.09
N PRO A 156 -17.33 17.66 -13.48
CA PRO A 156 -18.59 17.67 -14.22
C PRO A 156 -18.48 16.98 -15.59
N GLY A 157 -19.28 15.94 -15.83
CA GLY A 157 -19.18 15.06 -16.99
C GLY A 157 -20.00 15.45 -18.22
N GLU A 158 -20.78 16.54 -18.18
CA GLU A 158 -21.69 16.92 -19.28
C GLU A 158 -21.00 17.00 -20.65
N GLN A 159 -19.82 17.63 -20.73
CA GLN A 159 -19.08 17.75 -22.00
C GLN A 159 -18.56 16.40 -22.49
N HIS A 160 -18.16 15.51 -21.57
CA HIS A 160 -17.68 14.18 -21.91
C HIS A 160 -18.80 13.30 -22.46
N ALA A 161 -19.95 13.31 -21.77
CA ALA A 161 -21.11 12.53 -22.18
C ALA A 161 -21.71 13.03 -23.51
N THR A 162 -21.87 14.35 -23.67
CA THR A 162 -22.47 14.93 -24.90
C THR A 162 -21.58 14.78 -26.14
N SER A 163 -20.27 14.65 -25.95
CA SER A 163 -19.32 14.41 -27.04
C SER A 163 -19.04 12.94 -27.31
N PHE A 164 -19.74 12.01 -26.64
CA PHE A 164 -19.57 10.56 -26.78
C PHE A 164 -18.10 10.12 -26.64
N GLY A 165 -17.45 10.52 -25.55
CA GLY A 165 -16.07 10.10 -25.24
C GLY A 165 -15.00 11.16 -25.57
N GLY A 166 -15.37 12.28 -26.19
CA GLY A 166 -14.51 13.46 -26.25
C GLY A 166 -14.32 14.10 -24.86
N ASN A 167 -13.35 15.01 -24.73
CA ASN A 167 -13.06 15.73 -23.48
C ASN A 167 -12.99 14.82 -22.23
N PRO A 168 -12.15 13.76 -22.23
CA PRO A 168 -12.00 12.95 -21.04
C PRO A 168 -11.47 13.80 -19.88
N PRO A 169 -11.83 13.47 -18.64
CA PRO A 169 -11.24 14.08 -17.45
C PRO A 169 -9.72 14.01 -17.49
N ASP A 170 -9.04 15.07 -17.04
CA ASP A 170 -7.57 15.06 -16.95
C ASP A 170 -7.14 14.09 -15.84
N LEU A 171 -6.34 13.08 -16.22
CA LEU A 171 -5.85 12.05 -15.31
C LEU A 171 -4.50 12.41 -14.68
N ASN A 172 -3.85 13.51 -15.12
CA ASN A 172 -2.52 13.89 -14.64
C ASN A 172 -2.51 14.52 -13.24
N GLU A 173 -3.69 14.73 -12.64
CA GLU A 173 -3.86 15.35 -11.32
C GLU A 173 -4.40 14.37 -10.26
N ALA A 174 -4.27 13.05 -10.46
CA ALA A 174 -4.85 12.04 -9.57
C ALA A 174 -4.49 12.27 -8.09
N ARG A 175 -3.21 12.57 -7.78
CA ARG A 175 -2.79 12.96 -6.44
C ARG A 175 -3.54 14.18 -5.90
N ALA A 176 -3.69 15.24 -6.70
CA ALA A 176 -4.37 16.46 -6.28
C ALA A 176 -5.86 16.20 -6.01
N VAL A 177 -6.49 15.35 -6.83
CA VAL A 177 -7.87 14.92 -6.64
C VAL A 177 -8.05 14.14 -5.33
N CYS A 178 -7.16 13.18 -5.04
CA CYS A 178 -7.19 12.43 -3.78
C CYS A 178 -6.98 13.36 -2.57
N ALA A 179 -6.04 14.31 -2.68
CA ALA A 179 -5.70 15.27 -1.64
C ALA A 179 -6.82 16.27 -1.31
N ASN A 180 -7.90 16.36 -2.11
CA ASN A 180 -9.08 17.14 -1.74
C ASN A 180 -9.81 16.58 -0.52
N CYS A 181 -9.63 15.28 -0.22
CA CYS A 181 -10.27 14.59 0.89
C CYS A 181 -9.26 13.88 1.81
N HIS A 182 -8.21 13.30 1.23
CA HIS A 182 -7.18 12.56 1.95
C HIS A 182 -6.04 13.47 2.44
N TYR A 183 -6.42 14.48 3.21
CA TYR A 183 -5.50 15.31 3.99
C TYR A 183 -6.10 15.63 5.38
N ALA A 184 -5.26 15.69 6.41
CA ALA A 184 -5.69 15.96 7.78
C ALA A 184 -5.49 17.43 8.20
N GLY A 185 -4.62 18.18 7.51
CA GLY A 185 -4.22 19.54 7.88
C GLY A 185 -4.97 20.67 7.17
N THR A 186 -4.49 21.90 7.38
CA THR A 186 -4.84 23.07 6.55
C THR A 186 -3.92 23.24 5.34
N ASP A 187 -2.87 22.40 5.27
CA ASP A 187 -1.73 22.50 4.37
C ASP A 187 -1.18 21.09 4.11
N VAL A 188 -1.05 20.70 2.84
CA VAL A 188 -0.51 19.39 2.45
C VAL A 188 1.02 19.33 2.57
N GLU A 189 1.68 20.47 2.79
CA GLU A 189 3.13 20.53 2.97
C GLU A 189 3.57 20.15 4.38
N ARG A 190 2.68 20.13 5.38
CA ARG A 190 3.06 19.79 6.76
C ARG A 190 2.15 18.69 7.30
N ILE A 191 2.69 17.82 8.15
CA ILE A 191 1.93 16.74 8.78
C ILE A 191 1.56 17.18 10.18
N ASP A 192 0.27 17.44 10.40
CA ASP A 192 -0.27 17.80 11.71
C ASP A 192 -0.02 16.63 12.69
N PHE A 193 0.57 16.92 13.85
CA PHE A 193 0.66 15.96 14.95
C PHE A 193 -0.49 16.21 15.92
N THR A 194 -1.33 15.19 16.11
CA THR A 194 -2.41 15.24 17.12
C THR A 194 -2.04 14.29 18.26
N PRO A 195 -1.83 14.78 19.50
CA PRO A 195 -1.58 13.89 20.62
C PRO A 195 -2.72 12.86 20.75
N PRO A 196 -2.43 11.60 21.09
CA PRO A 196 -3.47 10.62 21.36
C PRO A 196 -4.29 11.07 22.59
N GLU A 197 -5.51 11.54 22.38
CA GLU A 197 -6.45 11.88 23.46
C GLU A 197 -7.26 10.65 23.89
N PRO A 198 -7.44 10.40 25.20
CA PRO A 198 -8.06 9.17 25.73
C PRO A 198 -9.52 8.91 25.30
N ASP A 199 -10.21 9.91 24.74
CA ASP A 199 -11.64 9.86 24.38
C ASP A 199 -11.92 10.11 22.89
N GLN A 200 -10.89 10.34 22.08
CA GLN A 200 -11.01 10.52 20.64
C GLN A 200 -10.79 9.18 19.95
N GLU A 201 -11.87 8.44 19.68
CA GLU A 201 -11.80 7.33 18.73
C GLU A 201 -11.31 7.84 17.37
N GLY A 202 -10.01 7.65 17.09
CA GLY A 202 -9.56 7.27 15.75
C GLY A 202 -9.03 8.37 14.82
N PHE A 203 -8.46 9.45 15.33
CA PHE A 203 -7.61 10.32 14.49
C PHE A 203 -6.11 10.19 14.76
N GLY A 204 -5.74 9.54 15.87
CA GLY A 204 -4.36 9.19 16.26
C GLY A 204 -3.32 10.29 16.00
N SER A 205 -2.04 9.91 15.90
CA SER A 205 -0.93 10.87 15.86
C SER A 205 -0.81 11.71 14.59
N PHE A 206 -1.68 11.47 13.60
CA PHE A 206 -1.59 12.07 12.26
C PHE A 206 -2.89 12.74 11.77
N GLY A 207 -4.00 12.68 12.50
CA GLY A 207 -5.27 13.32 12.13
C GLY A 207 -6.17 12.52 11.18
N HIS A 208 -7.25 13.15 10.68
CA HIS A 208 -8.28 12.50 9.87
C HIS A 208 -7.92 12.47 8.37
N HIS A 209 -7.44 11.31 7.90
CA HIS A 209 -7.03 11.02 6.50
C HIS A 209 -5.75 11.75 6.03
N PRO A 210 -4.59 11.55 6.68
CA PRO A 210 -3.36 12.29 6.38
C PRO A 210 -2.53 11.75 5.20
N GLN A 211 -3.11 10.94 4.32
CA GLN A 211 -2.31 10.13 3.39
C GLN A 211 -1.55 11.00 2.36
N ALA A 212 -2.11 12.13 1.92
CA ALA A 212 -1.47 12.97 0.91
C ALA A 212 -0.19 13.65 1.43
N GLU A 213 -0.25 14.28 2.61
CA GLU A 213 0.89 14.92 3.26
C GLU A 213 1.94 13.90 3.69
N GLN A 214 1.53 12.72 4.17
CA GLN A 214 2.45 11.64 4.50
C GLN A 214 3.22 11.17 3.26
N LEU A 215 2.52 10.91 2.15
CA LEU A 215 3.18 10.52 0.91
C LEU A 215 4.14 11.62 0.42
N LEU A 216 3.78 12.91 0.55
CA LEU A 216 4.63 14.05 0.17
C LEU A 216 5.91 14.13 1.01
N ARG A 217 5.86 13.65 2.25
CA ARG A 217 6.98 13.60 3.18
C ARG A 217 7.57 12.19 3.29
N SER A 218 7.49 11.40 2.24
CA SER A 218 8.06 10.05 2.21
C SER A 218 9.09 9.90 1.08
N PRO A 219 9.90 8.82 1.09
CA PRO A 219 10.72 8.45 -0.07
C PRO A 219 9.91 8.26 -1.37
N HIS A 220 8.61 7.95 -1.26
CA HIS A 220 7.69 7.80 -2.40
C HIS A 220 7.04 9.12 -2.84
N LYS A 221 7.52 10.28 -2.38
CA LYS A 221 6.92 11.60 -2.70
C LYS A 221 6.83 11.95 -4.18
N ASN A 222 7.59 11.29 -5.06
CA ASN A 222 7.50 11.49 -6.51
C ASN A 222 6.44 10.60 -7.18
N GLY A 223 5.84 9.66 -6.45
CA GLY A 223 4.75 8.81 -6.92
C GLY A 223 3.37 9.45 -6.72
N ASP A 224 2.37 8.77 -7.26
CA ASP A 224 0.95 9.10 -7.12
C ASP A 224 0.24 7.98 -6.34
N CYS A 225 -0.88 8.30 -5.68
CA CYS A 225 -1.74 7.32 -5.00
C CYS A 225 -2.15 6.18 -5.94
N SER A 226 -2.43 6.54 -7.20
CA SER A 226 -2.83 5.61 -8.26
C SER A 226 -1.71 4.69 -8.76
N TRP A 227 -0.47 4.89 -8.30
CA TRP A 227 0.63 3.99 -8.63
C TRP A 227 0.48 2.66 -7.90
N CYS A 228 0.02 2.71 -6.64
CA CYS A 228 -0.16 1.53 -5.78
C CYS A 228 -1.62 1.10 -5.65
N HIS A 229 -2.56 2.02 -5.87
CA HIS A 229 -3.99 1.76 -5.70
C HIS A 229 -4.79 1.93 -7.00
N ASP A 230 -5.73 1.03 -7.26
CA ASP A 230 -6.76 1.26 -8.28
C ASP A 230 -7.87 2.12 -7.66
N PRO A 231 -8.12 3.34 -8.15
CA PRO A 231 -9.12 4.25 -7.60
C PRO A 231 -10.57 3.74 -7.78
N HIS A 232 -10.79 2.71 -8.60
CA HIS A 232 -12.11 2.12 -8.85
C HIS A 232 -12.40 0.86 -8.03
N LYS A 233 -11.52 0.49 -7.11
CA LYS A 233 -11.61 -0.78 -6.36
C LYS A 233 -11.38 -0.57 -4.88
N SER A 234 -11.92 -1.47 -4.07
CA SER A 234 -11.73 -1.42 -2.62
C SER A 234 -10.30 -1.80 -2.25
N THR A 235 -9.66 -0.95 -1.43
CA THR A 235 -8.41 -1.30 -0.73
C THR A 235 -8.68 -1.93 0.64
N PHE A 236 -9.92 -1.82 1.14
CA PHE A 236 -10.34 -2.37 2.42
C PHE A 236 -10.75 -3.85 2.31
N PHE A 237 -11.31 -4.24 1.17
CA PHE A 237 -11.70 -5.63 0.86
C PHE A 237 -10.68 -6.20 -0.15
N PRO A 238 -9.65 -6.96 0.31
CA PRO A 238 -8.53 -7.37 -0.53
C PRO A 238 -8.93 -8.15 -1.79
N GLU A 239 -10.03 -8.89 -1.73
CA GLU A 239 -10.60 -9.65 -2.85
C GLU A 239 -10.97 -8.78 -4.07
N GLU A 240 -11.22 -7.49 -3.88
CA GLU A 240 -11.50 -6.54 -4.96
C GLU A 240 -10.22 -6.17 -5.75
N GLY A 241 -9.04 -6.36 -5.14
CA GLY A 241 -7.75 -6.06 -5.77
C GLY A 241 -7.50 -4.57 -5.95
N GLY A 242 -7.90 -3.73 -4.98
CA GLY A 242 -7.61 -2.29 -5.00
C GLY A 242 -6.14 -1.94 -4.76
N VAL A 243 -5.31 -2.88 -4.30
CA VAL A 243 -3.85 -2.75 -4.27
C VAL A 243 -3.29 -3.39 -5.54
N ILE A 244 -2.68 -2.58 -6.40
CA ILE A 244 -2.18 -2.99 -7.73
C ILE A 244 -0.66 -3.07 -7.81
N LYS A 245 0.05 -2.63 -6.77
CA LYS A 245 1.50 -2.82 -6.59
C LYS A 245 1.81 -3.20 -5.16
N HIS A 246 2.67 -4.18 -5.02
CA HIS A 246 3.20 -4.64 -3.75
C HIS A 246 4.62 -4.11 -3.56
N CYS A 247 5.06 -4.00 -2.31
CA CYS A 247 6.40 -3.50 -1.98
C CYS A 247 7.50 -4.30 -2.69
N THR A 248 7.32 -5.62 -2.77
CA THR A 248 8.24 -6.57 -3.41
C THR A 248 8.33 -6.43 -4.93
N ASP A 249 7.41 -5.72 -5.58
CA ASP A 249 7.49 -5.44 -7.02
C ASP A 249 8.64 -4.47 -7.36
N CYS A 250 9.15 -3.73 -6.36
CA CYS A 250 10.26 -2.76 -6.51
C CYS A 250 11.34 -2.90 -5.43
N HIS A 251 11.07 -3.59 -4.32
CA HIS A 251 11.98 -3.79 -3.18
C HIS A 251 12.20 -5.28 -2.88
N ASP A 252 12.53 -6.06 -3.91
CA ASP A 252 12.82 -7.50 -3.80
C ASP A 252 14.00 -7.81 -2.85
N ALA A 253 15.04 -6.98 -2.86
CA ALA A 253 16.21 -7.11 -2.00
C ALA A 253 15.97 -6.71 -0.52
N LYS A 254 14.74 -6.35 -0.14
CA LYS A 254 14.38 -5.96 1.23
C LYS A 254 13.59 -7.05 1.97
N GLN A 255 13.51 -8.25 1.39
CA GLN A 255 12.96 -9.39 2.09
C GLN A 255 13.93 -9.90 3.15
N HIS A 256 13.41 -10.20 4.33
CA HIS A 256 14.19 -10.85 5.37
C HIS A 256 13.32 -11.92 6.05
N PRO A 257 13.91 -13.06 6.43
CA PRO A 257 13.19 -14.04 7.24
C PRO A 257 12.92 -13.43 8.62
N LEU A 258 11.64 -13.18 8.89
CA LEU A 258 11.17 -12.83 10.22
C LEU A 258 11.24 -14.06 11.14
N PRO A 259 11.51 -13.88 12.45
CA PRO A 259 11.35 -14.94 13.44
C PRO A 259 10.00 -15.64 13.30
N PRO A 260 9.86 -16.94 13.63
CA PRO A 260 8.60 -17.67 13.47
C PRO A 260 7.39 -16.99 14.13
N ALA A 261 7.60 -16.26 15.24
CA ALA A 261 6.56 -15.50 15.92
C ALA A 261 6.01 -14.31 15.11
N MET A 262 6.76 -13.83 14.11
CA MET A 262 6.41 -12.76 13.19
C MET A 262 6.27 -13.24 11.74
N ALA A 263 6.19 -14.56 11.49
CA ALA A 263 6.11 -15.13 10.15
C ALA A 263 4.85 -14.71 9.34
N HIS A 264 3.89 -14.04 9.99
CA HIS A 264 2.65 -13.53 9.41
C HIS A 264 2.60 -12.00 9.32
N VAL A 265 3.70 -11.31 9.64
CA VAL A 265 3.78 -9.85 9.55
C VAL A 265 4.19 -9.48 8.12
N ASP A 266 3.33 -8.71 7.45
CA ASP A 266 3.60 -8.17 6.12
C ASP A 266 4.30 -6.80 6.18
N CYS A 267 4.89 -6.36 5.07
CA CYS A 267 5.58 -5.06 4.98
C CYS A 267 4.73 -3.90 5.51
N VAL A 268 3.42 -3.93 5.22
CA VAL A 268 2.47 -2.87 5.58
C VAL A 268 2.24 -2.75 7.08
N GLU A 269 2.47 -3.81 7.86
CA GLU A 269 2.24 -3.76 9.30
C GLU A 269 3.28 -2.90 10.02
N CYS A 270 4.51 -2.87 9.50
CA CYS A 270 5.56 -2.00 10.04
C CYS A 270 5.68 -0.68 9.28
N HIS A 271 5.66 -0.74 7.95
CA HIS A 271 5.92 0.44 7.10
C HIS A 271 4.65 1.27 6.83
N MET A 272 3.47 0.72 7.10
CA MET A 272 2.18 1.41 6.95
C MET A 272 1.27 1.15 8.16
N THR A 273 1.85 1.10 9.36
CA THR A 273 1.15 0.82 10.63
C THR A 273 -0.13 1.65 10.81
N GLU A 274 -1.07 1.13 11.59
CA GLU A 274 -2.31 1.83 11.90
C GLU A 274 -2.03 3.12 12.68
N GLY A 275 -2.32 4.27 12.08
CA GLY A 275 -2.07 5.59 12.68
C GLY A 275 -3.17 6.08 13.62
N GLY A 276 -4.09 5.21 14.03
CA GLY A 276 -5.32 5.51 14.77
C GLY A 276 -6.59 5.23 13.96
N GLY A 277 -7.41 4.29 14.41
CA GLY A 277 -8.55 3.75 13.64
C GLY A 277 -8.10 2.83 12.49
N HIS A 278 -9.02 2.43 11.60
CA HIS A 278 -8.77 1.55 10.44
C HIS A 278 -7.93 2.20 9.32
N ARG A 279 -6.79 2.84 9.65
CA ARG A 279 -6.08 3.78 8.75
C ARG A 279 -4.59 3.52 8.73
N HIS A 280 -4.09 3.09 7.57
CA HIS A 280 -2.66 2.88 7.33
C HIS A 280 -1.91 4.18 7.02
N ILE A 281 -0.73 4.35 7.63
CA ILE A 281 0.17 5.49 7.43
C ILE A 281 0.93 5.35 6.09
N HIS A 282 1.18 6.46 5.40
CA HIS A 282 1.88 6.52 4.10
C HIS A 282 3.26 7.21 4.18
N LEU A 283 3.99 6.99 5.28
CA LEU A 283 5.36 7.49 5.47
C LEU A 283 6.44 6.48 5.05
N PHE A 284 6.16 5.18 5.21
CA PHE A 284 7.02 4.05 4.86
C PHE A 284 8.33 3.96 5.64
N GLN A 285 9.10 5.03 5.77
CA GLN A 285 10.42 4.98 6.39
C GLN A 285 10.32 5.00 7.92
N ILE A 286 11.11 4.15 8.58
CA ILE A 286 11.14 4.00 10.04
C ILE A 286 12.44 4.61 10.59
N MET A 287 12.32 5.42 11.63
CA MET A 287 13.42 5.91 12.44
C MET A 287 13.81 4.81 13.44
N THR A 288 15.01 4.24 13.30
CA THR A 288 15.51 3.15 14.16
C THR A 288 16.17 3.64 15.45
N GLN A 289 16.12 4.93 15.72
CA GLN A 289 16.61 5.52 16.97
C GLN A 289 15.51 5.45 18.04
N PRO A 290 15.86 5.39 19.33
CA PRO A 290 14.89 5.33 20.42
C PRO A 290 14.28 6.71 20.68
N ILE A 291 13.54 7.23 19.69
CA ILE A 291 12.84 8.51 19.72
C ILE A 291 11.35 8.21 19.55
N ALA A 292 10.53 8.63 20.51
CA ALA A 292 9.09 8.45 20.45
C ALA A 292 8.44 9.47 19.51
N ALA A 293 7.22 9.18 19.05
CA ALA A 293 6.44 10.07 18.21
C ALA A 293 6.30 11.48 18.81
N ALA A 294 6.01 11.56 20.11
CA ALA A 294 5.86 12.81 20.84
C ALA A 294 7.15 13.64 20.96
N ASP A 295 8.31 13.00 20.78
CA ASP A 295 9.62 13.67 20.77
C ASP A 295 10.09 14.01 19.35
N ASN A 296 9.41 13.48 18.32
CA ASN A 296 9.73 13.68 16.90
C ASN A 296 8.86 14.78 16.25
N VAL A 297 8.60 15.85 16.98
CA VAL A 297 7.75 16.97 16.53
C VAL A 297 8.38 18.33 16.83
N TYR A 298 7.81 19.38 16.23
CA TYR A 298 8.09 20.77 16.54
C TYR A 298 6.80 21.58 16.61
N VAL A 299 6.84 22.75 17.27
CA VAL A 299 5.72 23.71 17.28
C VAL A 299 6.04 24.84 16.32
N ASP A 300 5.14 25.14 15.39
CA ASP A 300 5.27 26.28 14.49
C ASP A 300 4.78 27.55 15.20
N GLU A 301 5.64 28.56 15.28
CA GLU A 301 5.33 29.80 16.00
C GLU A 301 4.23 30.63 15.30
N THR A 302 3.99 30.41 14.00
CA THR A 302 3.07 31.22 13.19
C THR A 302 1.61 30.86 13.47
N ASP A 303 1.31 29.56 13.54
CA ASP A 303 -0.04 29.03 13.73
C ASP A 303 -0.23 28.30 15.07
N GLN A 304 0.84 28.18 15.87
CA GLN A 304 0.85 27.53 17.19
C GLN A 304 0.44 26.06 17.13
N LYS A 305 0.57 25.40 15.97
CA LYS A 305 0.31 23.97 15.81
C LYS A 305 1.58 23.13 15.95
N THR A 306 1.39 21.86 16.27
CA THR A 306 2.46 20.87 16.36
C THR A 306 2.53 20.05 15.07
N TYR A 307 3.75 19.86 14.56
CA TYR A 307 4.04 19.20 13.31
C TYR A 307 5.12 18.14 13.46
N TRP A 308 5.06 17.10 12.65
CA TRP A 308 6.14 16.11 12.56
C TRP A 308 7.43 16.71 12.02
N ASN A 309 8.57 16.32 12.61
CA ASN A 309 9.89 16.69 12.09
C ASN A 309 10.18 16.01 10.75
N VAL A 310 11.01 16.66 9.94
CA VAL A 310 11.50 16.15 8.65
C VAL A 310 13.03 16.19 8.60
N ASP A 311 13.65 15.29 7.82
CA ASP A 311 15.09 15.32 7.54
C ASP A 311 15.47 16.45 6.54
N ALA A 312 16.77 16.53 6.23
CA ALA A 312 17.29 17.49 5.25
C ALA A 312 16.74 17.29 3.82
N ASN A 313 16.15 16.13 3.51
CA ASN A 313 15.49 15.85 2.24
C ASN A 313 13.99 16.15 2.29
N GLY A 314 13.47 16.59 3.45
CA GLY A 314 12.06 16.88 3.67
C GLY A 314 11.20 15.63 3.86
N ASN A 315 11.79 14.50 4.28
CA ASN A 315 11.05 13.26 4.60
C ASN A 315 10.78 13.18 6.11
N ALA A 316 9.59 12.71 6.48
CA ALA A 316 9.21 12.34 7.84
C ALA A 316 9.35 10.82 8.05
N PHE A 317 9.30 10.39 9.30
CA PHE A 317 9.60 9.01 9.71
C PHE A 317 8.57 8.49 10.70
N LEU A 318 8.24 7.21 10.56
CA LEU A 318 7.60 6.43 11.61
C LEU A 318 8.59 6.21 12.76
N THR A 319 8.11 6.31 13.98
CA THR A 319 8.90 6.05 15.20
C THR A 319 8.59 4.64 15.73
N LEU A 320 9.51 4.06 16.49
CA LEU A 320 9.40 2.67 16.94
C LEU A 320 8.26 2.44 17.95
N ASP A 321 7.82 3.48 18.65
CA ASP A 321 6.63 3.43 19.50
C ASP A 321 5.34 3.25 18.70
N LEU A 322 5.29 3.71 17.45
CA LEU A 322 4.16 3.50 16.55
C LEU A 322 4.23 2.19 15.76
N VAL A 323 5.42 1.61 15.63
CA VAL A 323 5.67 0.44 14.78
C VAL A 323 5.80 -0.84 15.60
N CYS A 324 6.65 -0.83 16.62
CA CYS A 324 6.93 -2.00 17.44
C CYS A 324 6.05 -2.01 18.69
N LEU A 325 5.97 -0.87 19.38
CA LEU A 325 5.34 -0.82 20.70
C LEU A 325 3.80 -0.79 20.64
N THR A 326 3.18 -0.81 19.47
CA THR A 326 1.75 -1.08 19.31
C THR A 326 1.42 -2.51 19.76
N CYS A 327 2.25 -3.47 19.38
CA CYS A 327 2.15 -4.88 19.79
C CYS A 327 2.98 -5.19 21.04
N HIS A 328 4.15 -4.56 21.20
CA HIS A 328 5.08 -4.80 22.31
C HIS A 328 4.83 -3.89 23.54
N ASN A 329 3.59 -3.44 23.75
CA ASN A 329 3.16 -2.41 24.71
C ASN A 329 3.18 -2.79 26.21
N GLY A 330 3.70 -3.96 26.58
CA GLY A 330 3.77 -4.38 27.99
C GLY A 330 2.55 -5.12 28.55
N GLN A 331 1.52 -5.38 27.75
CA GLN A 331 0.37 -6.21 28.17
C GLN A 331 0.58 -7.72 27.95
N GLU A 332 1.66 -8.12 27.28
CA GLU A 332 1.97 -9.49 26.84
C GLU A 332 3.37 -9.94 27.32
N ALA A 333 3.68 -11.24 27.20
CA ALA A 333 4.97 -11.84 27.59
C ALA A 333 6.19 -11.36 26.75
N PHE A 334 5.96 -10.51 25.76
CA PHE A 334 6.95 -9.99 24.80
C PHE A 334 7.07 -8.46 24.86
N ALA A 335 6.89 -7.86 26.03
CA ALA A 335 7.09 -6.42 26.23
C ALA A 335 8.50 -5.96 25.81
N MET A 336 8.60 -4.79 25.20
CA MET A 336 9.88 -4.16 24.86
C MET A 336 9.91 -2.71 25.34
N THR A 337 11.09 -2.23 25.73
CA THR A 337 11.35 -0.79 25.84
C THR A 337 11.62 -0.18 24.47
N LEU A 338 11.60 1.15 24.38
CA LEU A 338 11.95 1.87 23.15
C LEU A 338 13.42 1.64 22.77
N GLU A 339 14.31 1.51 23.75
CA GLU A 339 15.71 1.17 23.55
C GLU A 339 15.90 -0.26 23.04
N GLU A 340 15.14 -1.22 23.56
CA GLU A 340 15.14 -2.60 23.08
C GLU A 340 14.62 -2.67 21.65
N ALA A 341 13.52 -1.97 21.34
CA ALA A 341 12.99 -1.87 19.99
C ALA A 341 14.02 -1.24 19.02
N ALA A 342 14.78 -0.23 19.46
CA ALA A 342 15.82 0.39 18.65
C ALA A 342 16.99 -0.54 18.37
N ALA A 343 17.36 -1.39 19.33
CA ALA A 343 18.39 -2.40 19.13
C ALA A 343 17.96 -3.45 18.09
N GLU A 344 16.71 -3.92 18.14
CA GLU A 344 16.17 -4.90 17.18
C GLU A 344 15.93 -4.29 15.80
N ALA A 345 15.50 -3.03 15.72
CA ALA A 345 15.24 -2.36 14.44
C ALA A 345 16.53 -2.13 13.63
N GLN A 346 17.69 -2.06 14.29
CA GLN A 346 18.98 -1.92 13.62
C GLN A 346 19.36 -3.22 12.91
N GLY A 347 19.31 -3.19 11.57
CA GLY A 347 19.69 -4.34 10.76
C GLY A 347 18.56 -5.34 10.52
N ILE A 348 17.32 -4.99 10.84
CA ILE A 348 16.15 -5.88 10.65
C ILE A 348 15.99 -6.39 9.20
N HIS A 349 16.44 -5.60 8.21
CA HIS A 349 16.45 -5.97 6.79
C HIS A 349 17.80 -6.52 6.28
N VAL A 350 18.80 -6.66 7.16
CA VAL A 350 20.06 -7.33 6.82
C VAL A 350 19.81 -8.81 7.03
N PRO A 351 20.16 -9.68 6.06
CA PRO A 351 20.13 -11.12 6.30
C PRO A 351 20.90 -11.41 7.59
N THR A 352 20.24 -11.93 8.61
CA THR A 352 20.92 -12.24 9.88
C THR A 352 21.90 -13.39 9.72
N VAL A 353 21.79 -14.14 8.61
CA VAL A 353 22.56 -15.34 8.32
C VAL A 353 23.48 -15.07 7.13
N LEU A 354 24.75 -15.45 7.30
CA LEU A 354 25.71 -15.61 6.20
C LEU A 354 25.14 -16.60 5.18
N THR A 355 25.07 -16.21 3.91
CA THR A 355 24.65 -17.10 2.83
C THR A 355 25.69 -17.14 1.71
N VAL A 356 25.88 -18.32 1.13
CA VAL A 356 26.76 -18.54 -0.01
C VAL A 356 25.98 -19.23 -1.12
N ASP A 357 26.32 -18.93 -2.37
CA ASP A 357 25.63 -19.45 -3.55
C ASP A 357 26.67 -19.69 -4.65
N ILE A 358 26.71 -20.89 -5.21
CA ILE A 358 27.56 -21.24 -6.35
C ILE A 358 26.71 -21.81 -7.47
N LYS A 359 26.80 -21.19 -8.65
CA LYS A 359 26.03 -21.56 -9.83
C LYS A 359 26.92 -22.12 -10.91
N VAL A 360 26.42 -23.12 -11.63
CA VAL A 360 27.04 -23.58 -12.87
C VAL A 360 26.08 -23.35 -14.03
N ASN A 361 26.49 -22.55 -15.02
CA ASN A 361 25.63 -22.10 -16.13
C ASN A 361 24.31 -21.49 -15.64
N GLY A 362 24.34 -20.78 -14.51
CA GLY A 362 23.18 -20.15 -13.88
C GLY A 362 22.23 -21.11 -13.16
N GLN A 363 22.66 -22.35 -12.86
CA GLN A 363 21.86 -23.34 -12.14
C GLN A 363 22.53 -23.80 -10.84
N ASP A 364 21.69 -24.11 -9.85
CA ASP A 364 22.06 -24.57 -8.50
C ASP A 364 22.01 -26.10 -8.34
N ASP A 365 21.44 -26.79 -9.33
CA ASP A 365 21.21 -28.23 -9.32
C ASP A 365 22.24 -28.98 -10.17
N PHE A 366 22.20 -30.32 -10.10
CA PHE A 366 23.01 -31.20 -10.94
C PHE A 366 22.93 -30.84 -12.42
N LEU A 367 24.10 -30.58 -13.03
CA LEU A 367 24.21 -30.20 -14.42
C LEU A 367 24.82 -31.31 -15.28
N LEU A 368 24.22 -31.56 -16.44
CA LEU A 368 24.76 -32.44 -17.48
C LEU A 368 25.16 -31.62 -18.71
N VAL A 369 26.43 -31.66 -19.10
CA VAL A 369 26.97 -30.92 -20.24
C VAL A 369 27.76 -31.83 -21.19
N GLN A 370 27.83 -31.46 -22.47
CA GLN A 370 28.74 -32.09 -23.45
C GLN A 370 30.13 -31.46 -23.35
N GLN A 371 31.20 -32.19 -23.69
CA GLN A 371 32.59 -31.69 -23.59
C GLN A 371 32.88 -30.40 -24.40
N ASP A 372 32.09 -30.11 -25.43
CA ASP A 372 32.23 -28.91 -26.26
C ASP A 372 31.34 -27.75 -25.79
N GLN A 373 30.52 -27.97 -24.75
CA GLN A 373 29.72 -26.93 -24.13
C GLN A 373 30.53 -26.17 -23.09
N GLN A 374 30.34 -24.85 -23.11
CA GLN A 374 30.93 -23.95 -22.14
C GLN A 374 30.35 -24.20 -20.75
N VAL A 375 31.21 -24.10 -19.74
CA VAL A 375 30.87 -24.17 -18.33
C VAL A 375 31.30 -22.86 -17.67
N SER A 376 30.33 -22.10 -17.20
CA SER A 376 30.50 -20.93 -16.35
C SER A 376 30.26 -21.34 -14.90
N VAL A 377 31.18 -21.01 -14.00
CA VAL A 377 31.00 -21.19 -12.55
C VAL A 377 31.04 -19.82 -11.91
N ASP A 378 29.94 -19.44 -11.27
CA ASP A 378 29.74 -18.11 -10.70
C ASP A 378 29.46 -18.25 -9.20
N ALA A 379 30.07 -17.40 -8.38
CA ALA A 379 29.95 -17.43 -6.92
C ALA A 379 29.41 -16.12 -6.37
N SER A 380 28.51 -16.23 -5.41
CA SER A 380 27.88 -15.14 -4.69
C SER A 380 27.94 -15.39 -3.18
N VAL A 381 28.17 -14.33 -2.41
CA VAL A 381 28.19 -14.37 -0.93
C VAL A 381 27.46 -13.17 -0.39
N ALA A 382 26.43 -13.44 0.40
CA ALA A 382 25.74 -12.43 1.21
C ALA A 382 26.25 -12.54 2.66
N PRO A 383 27.02 -11.56 3.15
CA PRO A 383 27.78 -11.66 4.40
C PRO A 383 26.89 -11.65 5.65
N GLY A 384 25.67 -11.13 5.54
CA GLY A 384 24.73 -11.00 6.65
C GLY A 384 25.31 -10.28 7.87
N ALA A 385 25.02 -10.77 9.08
CA ALA A 385 25.59 -10.25 10.33
C ALA A 385 27.12 -10.46 10.45
N SER A 386 27.71 -11.33 9.61
CA SER A 386 29.13 -11.66 9.63
C SER A 386 29.99 -10.73 8.77
N GLN A 387 29.44 -9.62 8.25
CA GLN A 387 30.22 -8.62 7.50
C GLN A 387 31.48 -8.18 8.27
N ASN A 388 32.63 -8.28 7.61
CA ASN A 388 33.98 -8.03 8.14
C ASN A 388 34.42 -8.95 9.29
N VAL A 389 33.62 -9.94 9.69
CA VAL A 389 34.07 -10.96 10.64
C VAL A 389 35.13 -11.82 9.95
N PRO A 390 36.31 -12.04 10.55
CA PRO A 390 37.32 -12.90 9.94
C PRO A 390 36.79 -14.32 9.76
N ALA A 391 37.08 -14.92 8.61
CA ALA A 391 36.53 -16.19 8.18
C ALA A 391 37.56 -17.01 7.39
N THR A 392 37.27 -18.30 7.25
CA THR A 392 37.98 -19.18 6.31
C THR A 392 37.08 -19.47 5.11
N TRP A 393 37.58 -19.21 3.91
CA TRP A 393 36.87 -19.43 2.66
C TRP A 393 37.43 -20.66 1.94
N TRP A 394 36.54 -21.48 1.41
CA TRP A 394 36.86 -22.65 0.60
C TRP A 394 36.11 -22.57 -0.71
N ILE A 395 36.84 -22.40 -1.80
CA ILE A 395 36.30 -22.48 -3.15
C ILE A 395 37.00 -23.67 -3.80
N LEU A 396 36.27 -24.78 -3.94
CA LEU A 396 36.86 -26.08 -4.27
C LEU A 396 36.20 -26.72 -5.49
N ALA A 397 36.98 -27.50 -6.23
CA ALA A 397 36.48 -28.38 -7.26
C ALA A 397 36.97 -29.80 -6.98
N SER A 398 36.04 -30.71 -6.73
CA SER A 398 36.30 -32.15 -6.73
C SER A 398 36.20 -32.65 -8.16
N THR A 399 37.24 -33.31 -8.67
CA THR A 399 37.27 -33.78 -10.05
C THR A 399 37.81 -35.20 -10.14
N ASN A 400 37.66 -35.84 -11.30
CA ASN A 400 38.31 -37.11 -11.61
C ASN A 400 39.86 -37.05 -11.58
N PHE A 401 40.45 -35.85 -11.62
CA PHE A 401 41.89 -35.63 -11.61
C PHE A 401 42.43 -35.26 -10.22
N GLY A 402 41.54 -35.21 -9.21
CA GLY A 402 41.85 -34.79 -7.86
C GLY A 402 41.12 -33.51 -7.45
N TRP A 403 41.51 -32.98 -6.31
CA TRP A 403 40.98 -31.73 -5.77
C TRP A 403 41.72 -30.53 -6.34
N PHE A 404 40.98 -29.46 -6.56
CA PHE A 404 41.50 -28.14 -6.86
C PHE A 404 40.87 -27.13 -5.90
N TYR A 405 41.60 -26.06 -5.60
CA TYR A 405 41.09 -24.89 -4.90
C TYR A 405 41.29 -23.66 -5.78
N TRP A 406 40.39 -22.71 -5.70
CA TRP A 406 40.54 -21.43 -6.39
C TRP A 406 41.35 -20.48 -5.52
N ASP A 407 42.38 -19.87 -6.10
CA ASP A 407 43.30 -18.95 -5.43
C ASP A 407 43.03 -17.50 -5.90
N PRO A 408 42.55 -16.61 -5.03
CA PRO A 408 42.23 -15.22 -5.40
C PRO A 408 43.45 -14.38 -5.77
N ILE A 409 44.66 -14.76 -5.36
CA ILE A 409 45.88 -14.01 -5.66
C ILE A 409 46.31 -14.29 -7.10
N PHE A 410 46.20 -15.55 -7.52
CA PHE A 410 46.52 -15.97 -8.88
C PHE A 410 45.33 -15.88 -9.84
N ASP A 411 44.13 -15.60 -9.33
CA ASP A 411 42.88 -15.58 -10.08
C ASP A 411 42.69 -16.86 -10.90
N GLY A 412 42.77 -18.01 -10.22
CA GLY A 412 42.74 -19.29 -10.91
C GLY A 412 42.75 -20.53 -10.03
N TRP A 413 42.49 -21.66 -10.66
CA TRP A 413 42.40 -22.98 -10.02
C TRP A 413 43.78 -23.63 -9.89
N LEU A 414 44.14 -24.02 -8.66
CA LEU A 414 45.39 -24.70 -8.34
C LEU A 414 45.11 -26.10 -7.78
N PRO A 415 45.97 -27.10 -8.07
CA PRO A 415 45.78 -28.45 -7.56
C PRO A 415 46.00 -28.50 -6.04
N GLY A 416 45.11 -29.20 -5.34
CA GLY A 416 45.16 -29.39 -3.90
C GLY A 416 43.82 -29.17 -3.20
N LEU A 417 43.81 -29.45 -1.91
CA LEU A 417 42.69 -29.21 -1.02
C LEU A 417 43.15 -28.22 0.06
N TYR A 418 43.10 -26.94 -0.27
CA TYR A 418 43.54 -25.84 0.57
C TYR A 418 42.44 -24.78 0.67
N PRO A 419 42.35 -24.03 1.78
CA PRO A 419 41.46 -22.88 1.86
C PRO A 419 41.92 -21.79 0.89
N SER A 420 40.95 -21.14 0.24
CA SER A 420 41.19 -20.03 -0.69
C SER A 420 41.60 -18.75 0.05
N LEU A 421 41.00 -18.51 1.22
CA LEU A 421 41.35 -17.42 2.13
C LEU A 421 41.27 -17.90 3.58
N VAL A 422 42.17 -17.41 4.43
CA VAL A 422 42.21 -17.73 5.87
C VAL A 422 42.32 -16.43 6.65
N ASP A 423 41.52 -16.31 7.70
CA ASP A 423 41.47 -15.13 8.58
C ASP A 423 41.17 -13.82 7.80
N PHE A 424 40.31 -13.94 6.79
CA PHE A 424 39.91 -12.83 5.92
C PHE A 424 38.44 -12.47 6.18
N GLY A 425 38.13 -11.18 6.25
CA GLY A 425 36.77 -10.73 6.58
C GLY A 425 35.73 -11.28 5.59
N VAL A 426 34.51 -11.58 6.06
CA VAL A 426 33.39 -11.85 5.14
C VAL A 426 33.00 -10.55 4.45
N PHE A 427 32.83 -10.57 3.14
CA PHE A 427 32.37 -9.43 2.35
C PHE A 427 31.43 -9.90 1.25
N GLU A 428 30.67 -8.95 0.72
CA GLU A 428 29.70 -9.20 -0.34
C GLU A 428 30.40 -9.55 -1.66
N VAL A 429 29.97 -10.65 -2.27
CA VAL A 429 30.38 -11.10 -3.60
C VAL A 429 29.10 -11.27 -4.42
N GLN A 430 29.04 -10.65 -5.60
CA GLN A 430 27.90 -10.79 -6.51
C GLN A 430 28.39 -11.36 -7.85
N ASP A 431 27.92 -12.57 -8.17
CA ASP A 431 28.08 -13.27 -9.44
C ASP A 431 29.52 -13.23 -9.98
N TYR A 432 30.48 -13.50 -9.09
CA TYR A 432 31.88 -13.50 -9.45
C TYR A 432 32.24 -14.77 -10.23
N ASN A 433 32.66 -14.59 -11.47
CA ASN A 433 33.00 -15.71 -12.35
C ASN A 433 34.34 -16.34 -11.97
N LEU A 434 34.29 -17.57 -11.45
CA LEU A 434 35.45 -18.36 -11.02
C LEU A 434 36.04 -19.23 -12.14
N TYR A 435 35.23 -19.54 -13.15
CA TYR A 435 35.62 -20.38 -14.27
C TYR A 435 34.71 -20.11 -15.46
N ASN A 436 35.28 -20.05 -16.67
CA ASN A 436 34.51 -19.86 -17.89
C ASN A 436 35.22 -20.46 -19.10
N ASP A 437 35.14 -21.78 -19.23
CA ASP A 437 35.72 -22.54 -20.35
C ASP A 437 35.02 -23.92 -20.47
N THR A 438 35.48 -24.74 -21.42
CA THR A 438 35.10 -26.14 -21.56
C THR A 438 35.84 -27.02 -20.56
N LEU A 439 35.14 -28.04 -20.04
CA LEU A 439 35.71 -29.03 -19.14
C LEU A 439 35.98 -30.35 -19.88
N PRO A 440 37.06 -31.08 -19.53
CA PRO A 440 37.23 -32.45 -19.97
C PRO A 440 36.07 -33.36 -19.53
N PRO A 441 35.83 -34.48 -20.23
CA PRO A 441 34.84 -35.46 -19.80
C PRO A 441 35.13 -36.00 -18.40
N GLY A 442 34.12 -35.98 -17.52
CA GLY A 442 34.29 -36.39 -16.14
C GLY A 442 33.21 -35.90 -15.19
N THR A 443 33.38 -36.24 -13.91
CA THR A 443 32.52 -35.77 -12.84
C THR A 443 33.24 -34.66 -12.07
N TYR A 444 32.50 -33.59 -11.82
CA TYR A 444 32.95 -32.41 -11.11
C TYR A 444 31.96 -32.10 -9.97
N SER A 445 32.44 -31.49 -8.91
CA SER A 445 31.58 -30.83 -7.92
C SER A 445 32.28 -29.56 -7.49
N PHE A 446 31.63 -28.43 -7.75
CA PHE A 446 32.11 -27.11 -7.36
C PHE A 446 31.50 -26.74 -6.02
N TRP A 447 32.32 -26.31 -5.08
CA TRP A 447 31.92 -25.99 -3.70
C TRP A 447 32.29 -24.55 -3.39
N LEU A 448 31.40 -23.88 -2.67
CA LEU A 448 31.67 -22.62 -1.99
C LEU A 448 31.30 -22.81 -0.51
N ALA A 449 32.25 -22.57 0.39
CA ALA A 449 32.00 -22.60 1.83
C ALA A 449 32.70 -21.45 2.53
N VAL A 450 31.99 -20.80 3.44
CA VAL A 450 32.53 -19.73 4.29
C VAL A 450 32.24 -20.06 5.75
N PHE A 451 33.29 -20.06 6.57
CA PHE A 451 33.22 -20.33 8.00
C PHE A 451 33.74 -19.11 8.76
N ALA A 452 32.84 -18.31 9.32
CA ALA A 452 33.16 -17.10 10.07
C ALA A 452 33.49 -17.41 11.54
N ASN A 453 34.38 -16.60 12.12
CA ASN A 453 34.88 -16.79 13.49
C ASN A 453 33.84 -16.50 14.58
N ASP A 454 32.72 -15.85 14.23
CA ASP A 454 31.55 -15.66 15.09
C ASP A 454 30.67 -16.93 15.19
N GLY A 455 31.01 -17.98 14.43
CA GLY A 455 30.29 -19.26 14.39
C GLY A 455 29.29 -19.37 13.24
N ALA A 456 29.07 -18.32 12.45
CA ALA A 456 28.26 -18.41 11.24
C ALA A 456 29.00 -19.21 10.16
N MET A 457 28.26 -20.04 9.44
CA MET A 457 28.81 -20.80 8.32
C MET A 457 27.71 -21.12 7.31
N ASP A 458 28.08 -21.16 6.04
CA ASP A 458 27.23 -21.68 4.99
C ASP A 458 28.07 -22.38 3.92
N VAL A 459 27.44 -23.35 3.24
CA VAL A 459 28.08 -24.21 2.24
C VAL A 459 27.11 -24.50 1.11
N ASP A 460 27.57 -24.28 -0.12
CA ASP A 460 26.84 -24.64 -1.32
C ASP A 460 27.70 -25.49 -2.28
N VAL A 461 27.04 -26.33 -3.08
CA VAL A 461 27.68 -27.27 -3.99
C VAL A 461 26.85 -27.58 -5.22
N VAL A 462 27.49 -27.48 -6.39
CA VAL A 462 26.89 -27.89 -7.67
C VAL A 462 27.67 -29.05 -8.29
N PRO A 463 27.06 -30.23 -8.43
CA PRO A 463 27.65 -31.34 -9.15
C PRO A 463 27.44 -31.20 -10.67
N VAL A 464 28.48 -31.49 -11.45
CA VAL A 464 28.46 -31.41 -12.91
C VAL A 464 28.99 -32.71 -13.50
N TYR A 465 28.31 -33.23 -14.51
CA TYR A 465 28.79 -34.35 -15.31
C TYR A 465 29.01 -33.91 -16.76
N VAL A 466 30.24 -34.09 -17.22
CA VAL A 466 30.66 -33.75 -18.58
C VAL A 466 30.74 -35.04 -19.41
N LEU A 467 29.88 -35.13 -20.42
CA LEU A 467 29.83 -36.23 -21.36
C LEU A 467 30.93 -36.13 -22.42
N PRO A 468 31.50 -37.28 -22.85
CA PRO A 468 32.55 -37.34 -23.87
C PRO A 468 32.06 -37.12 -25.30
#